data_AF-A0A1J7BSN9-F1
#
_entry.id   AF-A0A1J7BSN9-F1
#
_cell.length_a   1.000
_cell.length_b   1.000
_cell.length_c   1.000
_cell.angle_alpha   90.00
_cell.angle_beta   90.00
_cell.angle_gamma   90.00
#
_symmetry.space_group_name_H-M   'P 1'
#
loop_
_entity.id
_entity.type
_entity.pdbx_description
1 polymer ?
#
loop_
_entity_poly.entity_id
_entity_poly.type
_entity_poly.pdbx_seq_one_letter_code
_entity_poly.pdbx_strand_id
1 'polypeptide(L)'
;MLEIINKVIGLINTYGLASVIILMIIALYKIYVSRINLWSKREEYYKIMLNNLGRWREGLSIGLEYFIEPGSEYSDDYRNSYYCKKCNESSIPARQELYDNMHFGRLFLSVAATESIDELFSDEWQLSNFGSICEKDYLESTLKIVTKTYELILKDARNDLKKSHTKELLKGLFSSSSN
;
A
#
# COMPACT_ATOMS: atom_id res chain seq x y z
N MET A 1 -25.01 18.86 -22.74
CA MET A 1 -26.21 18.05 -22.40
C MET A 1 -27.06 17.75 -23.63
N LEU A 2 -27.48 18.76 -24.41
CA LEU A 2 -28.28 18.60 -25.63
C LEU A 2 -27.64 17.69 -26.71
N GLU A 3 -26.33 17.77 -26.94
CA GLU A 3 -25.63 16.89 -27.90
C GLU A 3 -25.69 15.39 -27.53
N ILE A 4 -25.60 15.08 -26.24
CA ILE A 4 -25.62 13.69 -25.76
C ILE A 4 -27.02 13.11 -25.97
N ILE A 5 -28.06 13.91 -25.68
CA ILE A 5 -29.47 13.52 -25.87
C ILE A 5 -29.73 13.26 -27.36
N ASN A 6 -29.27 14.15 -28.25
CA ASN A 6 -29.45 13.98 -29.69
C ASN A 6 -28.71 12.74 -30.24
N LYS A 7 -27.51 12.44 -29.72
CA LYS A 7 -26.79 11.20 -30.07
C LYS A 7 -27.53 9.94 -29.62
N VAL A 8 -28.09 9.96 -28.42
CA VAL A 8 -28.85 8.81 -27.87
C VAL A 8 -30.15 8.59 -28.65
N ILE A 9 -30.87 9.65 -29.00
CA ILE A 9 -32.08 9.56 -29.84
C ILE A 9 -31.73 9.02 -31.23
N GLY A 10 -30.64 9.49 -31.84
CA GLY A 10 -30.15 8.96 -33.11
C GLY A 10 -29.83 7.45 -33.05
N LEU A 11 -29.17 7.00 -31.98
CA LEU A 11 -28.87 5.58 -31.75
C LEU A 11 -30.13 4.74 -31.54
N ILE A 12 -31.13 5.25 -30.81
CA ILE A 12 -32.42 4.58 -30.60
C ILE A 12 -33.16 4.40 -31.93
N ASN A 13 -33.19 5.45 -32.76
CA ASN A 13 -33.84 5.39 -34.06
C ASN A 13 -33.14 4.44 -35.05
N THR A 14 -31.81 4.24 -34.91
CA THR A 14 -31.03 3.41 -35.84
C THR A 14 -31.02 1.93 -35.44
N TYR A 15 -30.92 1.64 -34.13
CA TYR A 15 -30.70 0.28 -33.62
C TYR A 15 -31.87 -0.26 -32.78
N GLY A 16 -32.89 0.55 -32.53
CA GLY A 16 -34.00 0.24 -31.64
C GLY A 16 -33.65 0.44 -30.16
N LEU A 17 -34.65 0.81 -29.37
CA LEU A 17 -34.52 1.09 -27.92
C LEU A 17 -33.90 -0.10 -27.16
N ALA A 18 -34.31 -1.32 -27.48
CA ALA A 18 -33.84 -2.54 -26.81
C ALA A 18 -32.32 -2.74 -26.97
N SER A 19 -31.79 -2.55 -28.17
CA SER A 19 -30.35 -2.69 -28.45
C SER A 19 -29.51 -1.65 -27.71
N VAL A 20 -30.00 -0.41 -27.62
CA VAL A 20 -29.34 0.67 -26.88
C VAL A 20 -29.34 0.39 -25.37
N ILE A 21 -30.45 -0.14 -24.82
CA ILE A 21 -30.54 -0.54 -23.41
C ILE A 21 -29.57 -1.68 -23.11
N ILE A 22 -29.49 -2.71 -23.96
CA ILE A 22 -28.55 -3.84 -23.79
C ILE A 22 -27.10 -3.34 -23.77
N LEU A 23 -26.72 -2.46 -24.70
CA LEU A 23 -25.37 -1.88 -24.73
C LEU A 23 -25.06 -1.06 -23.48
N MET A 24 -26.02 -0.28 -22.97
CA MET A 24 -25.86 0.45 -21.72
C MET A 24 -25.68 -0.50 -20.52
N ILE A 25 -26.46 -1.58 -20.44
CA ILE A 25 -26.32 -2.59 -19.38
C ILE A 25 -24.93 -3.24 -19.43
N ILE A 26 -24.45 -3.63 -20.61
CA ILE A 26 -23.11 -4.21 -20.79
C ILE A 26 -22.02 -3.22 -20.38
N ALA A 27 -22.14 -1.94 -20.74
CA ALA A 27 -21.18 -0.91 -20.36
C ALA A 27 -21.16 -0.70 -18.84
N LEU A 28 -22.32 -0.59 -18.20
CA LEU A 28 -22.45 -0.48 -16.75
C LEU A 28 -21.88 -1.69 -16.03
N TYR A 29 -22.13 -2.90 -16.54
CA TYR A 29 -21.55 -4.14 -16.01
C TYR A 29 -20.02 -4.12 -16.09
N LYS A 30 -19.44 -3.74 -17.24
CA LYS A 30 -17.97 -3.62 -17.39
C LYS A 30 -17.37 -2.59 -16.42
N ILE A 31 -18.01 -1.43 -16.27
CA ILE A 31 -17.58 -0.40 -15.31
C ILE A 31 -17.64 -0.94 -13.88
N TYR A 32 -18.70 -1.67 -13.54
CA TYR A 32 -18.89 -2.26 -12.22
C TYR A 32 -17.81 -3.30 -11.90
N VAL A 33 -17.61 -4.27 -12.79
CA VAL A 33 -16.58 -5.32 -12.64
C VAL A 33 -15.18 -4.69 -12.57
N SER A 34 -14.89 -3.69 -13.40
CA SER A 34 -13.61 -2.97 -13.37
C SER A 34 -13.36 -2.30 -12.02
N ARG A 35 -14.38 -1.67 -11.43
CA ARG A 35 -14.27 -1.04 -10.10
C ARG A 35 -14.04 -2.05 -8.98
N ILE A 36 -14.70 -3.21 -9.02
CA ILE A 36 -14.46 -4.29 -8.05
C ILE A 36 -13.02 -4.80 -8.15
N ASN A 37 -12.56 -5.07 -9.38
CA ASN A 37 -11.21 -5.56 -9.61
C ASN A 37 -10.14 -4.56 -9.13
N LEU A 38 -10.38 -3.26 -9.32
CA LEU A 38 -9.48 -2.21 -8.82
C LEU A 38 -9.44 -2.18 -7.29
N TRP A 39 -10.60 -2.36 -6.64
CA TRP A 39 -10.70 -2.39 -5.18
C TRP A 39 -9.96 -3.60 -4.59
N SER A 40 -10.17 -4.78 -5.16
CA SER A 40 -9.48 -6.02 -4.76
C SER A 40 -7.96 -5.90 -4.89
N LYS A 41 -7.47 -5.41 -6.04
CA LYS A 41 -6.04 -5.18 -6.27
C LYS A 41 -5.44 -4.20 -5.25
N ARG A 42 -6.14 -3.12 -4.96
CA ARG A 42 -5.68 -2.15 -3.96
C ARG A 42 -5.55 -2.77 -2.56
N GLU A 43 -6.52 -3.57 -2.14
CA GLU A 43 -6.46 -4.25 -0.84
C GLU A 43 -5.30 -5.24 -0.78
N GLU A 44 -5.07 -5.97 -1.86
CA GLU A 44 -3.92 -6.86 -2.02
C GLU A 44 -2.60 -6.09 -1.86
N TYR A 45 -2.44 -4.95 -2.54
CA TYR A 45 -1.24 -4.12 -2.39
C TYR A 45 -1.06 -3.57 -0.98
N TYR A 46 -2.13 -3.11 -0.32
CA TYR A 46 -2.03 -2.70 1.09
C TYR A 46 -1.53 -3.84 1.98
N LYS A 47 -2.05 -5.06 1.80
CA LYS A 47 -1.61 -6.23 2.56
C LYS A 47 -0.14 -6.54 2.32
N ILE A 48 0.30 -6.58 1.06
CA ILE A 48 1.69 -6.86 0.70
C ILE A 48 2.62 -5.81 1.33
N MET A 49 2.33 -4.52 1.16
CA MET A 49 3.18 -3.44 1.68
C MET A 49 3.23 -3.44 3.21
N LEU A 50 2.07 -3.56 3.88
CA LEU A 50 2.03 -3.59 5.35
C LEU A 50 2.70 -4.83 5.93
N ASN A 51 2.56 -5.99 5.29
CA ASN A 51 3.22 -7.22 5.73
C ASN A 51 4.74 -7.08 5.64
N ASN A 52 5.25 -6.59 4.51
CA ASN A 52 6.70 -6.42 4.32
C ASN A 52 7.28 -5.32 5.22
N LEU A 53 6.61 -4.16 5.35
CA LEU A 53 7.03 -3.14 6.31
C LEU A 53 7.00 -3.67 7.76
N GLY A 54 6.01 -4.49 8.11
CA GLY A 54 5.91 -5.12 9.43
C GLY A 54 7.08 -6.06 9.70
N ARG A 55 7.42 -6.94 8.75
CA ARG A 55 8.56 -7.86 8.84
C ARG A 55 9.89 -7.13 8.92
N TRP A 56 10.05 -6.05 8.14
CA TRP A 56 11.25 -5.22 8.20
C TRP A 56 11.37 -4.52 9.56
N ARG A 57 10.27 -3.94 10.05
CA ARG A 57 10.22 -3.33 11.39
C ARG A 57 10.61 -4.31 12.48
N GLU A 58 10.07 -5.52 12.45
CA GLU A 58 10.40 -6.59 13.40
C GLU A 58 11.87 -6.99 13.33
N GLY A 59 12.43 -7.16 12.12
CA GLY A 59 13.84 -7.48 11.94
C GLY A 59 14.76 -6.40 12.54
N LEU A 60 14.46 -5.12 12.31
CA LEU A 60 15.21 -4.01 12.87
C LEU A 60 15.10 -3.94 14.40
N SER A 61 13.90 -4.18 14.95
CA SER A 61 13.69 -4.27 16.40
C SER A 61 14.54 -5.36 17.03
N ILE A 62 14.58 -6.56 16.43
CA ILE A 62 15.44 -7.66 16.89
C ILE A 62 16.91 -7.26 16.82
N GLY A 63 17.34 -6.58 15.75
CA GLY A 63 18.71 -6.07 15.64
C GLY A 63 19.09 -5.13 16.78
N LEU A 64 18.17 -4.22 17.16
CA LEU A 64 18.38 -3.27 18.25
C LEU A 64 18.47 -3.93 19.63
N GLU A 65 17.90 -5.11 19.83
CA GLU A 65 17.97 -5.81 21.12
C GLU A 65 19.41 -6.10 21.56
N TYR A 66 20.32 -6.32 20.60
CA TYR A 66 21.75 -6.48 20.89
C TYR A 66 22.37 -5.24 21.57
N PHE A 67 21.91 -4.05 21.19
CA PHE A 67 22.44 -2.77 21.65
C PHE A 67 21.80 -2.26 22.96
N ILE A 68 20.96 -3.08 23.59
CA ILE A 68 20.42 -2.80 24.93
C ILE A 68 21.49 -3.06 26.01
N GLU A 69 22.37 -4.03 25.79
CA GLU A 69 23.46 -4.34 26.71
C GLU A 69 24.52 -3.22 26.70
N PRO A 70 24.86 -2.62 27.85
CA PRO A 70 25.88 -1.57 27.89
C PRO A 70 27.23 -2.04 27.34
N GLY A 71 27.81 -1.26 26.42
CA GLY A 71 29.11 -1.55 25.82
C GLY A 71 29.08 -2.45 24.58
N SER A 72 27.93 -3.03 24.22
CA SER A 72 27.81 -3.84 23.00
C SER A 72 27.95 -3.02 21.71
N GLU A 73 27.74 -1.70 21.78
CA GLU A 73 27.99 -0.74 20.70
C GLU A 73 29.47 -0.65 20.27
N TYR A 74 30.40 -1.07 21.14
CA TYR A 74 31.84 -1.13 20.84
C TYR A 74 32.31 -2.55 20.50
N SER A 75 31.41 -3.54 20.47
CA SER A 75 31.74 -4.93 20.19
C SER A 75 31.66 -5.23 18.69
N ASP A 76 32.75 -5.78 18.13
CA ASP A 76 32.81 -6.22 16.74
C ASP A 76 31.97 -7.50 16.47
N ASP A 77 31.48 -8.16 17.52
CA ASP A 77 30.80 -9.44 17.44
C ASP A 77 29.38 -9.34 16.86
N TYR A 78 28.79 -8.14 16.80
CA TYR A 78 27.40 -7.96 16.35
C TYR A 78 27.16 -8.58 14.97
N ARG A 79 28.10 -8.43 14.03
CA ARG A 79 27.94 -8.95 12.65
C ARG A 79 27.74 -10.47 12.59
N ASN A 80 28.33 -11.20 13.54
CA ASN A 80 28.22 -12.65 13.64
C ASN A 80 27.14 -13.11 14.65
N SER A 81 26.56 -12.17 15.40
CA SER A 81 25.56 -12.42 16.42
C SER A 81 24.26 -13.02 15.86
N TYR A 82 23.51 -13.64 16.75
CA TYR A 82 22.15 -14.10 16.48
C TYR A 82 21.25 -12.96 15.97
N TYR A 83 21.34 -11.79 16.60
CA TYR A 83 20.48 -10.62 16.32
C TYR A 83 20.70 -10.06 14.91
N CYS A 84 21.95 -9.89 14.48
CA CYS A 84 22.27 -9.45 13.11
C CYS A 84 21.76 -10.46 12.06
N LYS A 85 21.99 -11.75 12.27
CA LYS A 85 21.51 -12.81 11.37
C LYS A 85 19.98 -12.78 11.26
N LYS A 86 19.29 -12.69 12.39
CA LYS A 86 17.82 -12.64 12.42
C LYS A 86 17.26 -11.36 11.79
N CYS A 87 17.89 -10.22 12.06
CA CYS A 87 17.57 -8.95 11.40
C CYS A 87 17.69 -9.09 9.89
N ASN A 88 18.78 -9.67 9.38
CA ASN A 88 19.00 -9.85 7.95
C ASN A 88 18.00 -10.83 7.32
N GLU A 89 17.72 -11.97 7.97
CA GLU A 89 16.73 -12.96 7.52
C GLU A 89 15.32 -12.37 7.36
N SER A 90 14.93 -11.44 8.23
CA SER A 90 13.61 -10.81 8.19
C SER A 90 13.57 -9.57 7.28
N SER A 91 14.57 -8.70 7.41
CA SER A 91 14.57 -7.37 6.80
C SER A 91 14.95 -7.37 5.33
N ILE A 92 15.97 -8.15 4.92
CA ILE A 92 16.44 -8.17 3.53
C ILE A 92 15.36 -8.63 2.55
N PRO A 93 14.71 -9.81 2.75
CA PRO A 93 13.67 -10.24 1.83
C PRO A 93 12.45 -9.31 1.88
N ALA A 94 12.09 -8.79 3.06
CA ALA A 94 10.97 -7.86 3.19
C ALA A 94 11.22 -6.54 2.44
N ARG A 95 12.44 -6.01 2.50
CA ARG A 95 12.88 -4.83 1.74
C ARG A 95 12.81 -5.08 0.24
N GLN A 96 13.32 -6.21 -0.23
CA GLN A 96 13.30 -6.56 -1.66
C GLN A 96 11.86 -6.67 -2.18
N GLU A 97 11.00 -7.40 -1.46
CA GLU A 97 9.58 -7.52 -1.79
C GLU A 97 8.86 -6.17 -1.78
N LEU A 98 9.21 -5.28 -0.85
CA LEU A 98 8.67 -3.92 -0.83
C LEU A 98 9.08 -3.14 -2.09
N TYR A 99 10.35 -3.21 -2.48
CA TYR A 99 10.89 -2.53 -3.66
C TYR A 99 10.22 -3.02 -4.94
N ASP A 100 10.09 -4.34 -5.11
CA ASP A 100 9.49 -4.94 -6.30
C ASP A 100 8.01 -4.57 -6.46
N ASN A 101 7.30 -4.35 -5.34
CA ASN A 101 5.88 -4.02 -5.34
C ASN A 101 5.57 -2.51 -5.23
N MET A 102 6.55 -1.65 -4.94
CA MET A 102 6.28 -0.24 -4.64
C MET A 102 5.68 0.51 -5.82
N HIS A 103 6.11 0.22 -7.05
CA HIS A 103 5.67 0.98 -8.22
C HIS A 103 4.15 0.87 -8.45
N PHE A 104 3.61 -0.33 -8.29
CA PHE A 104 2.17 -0.56 -8.39
C PHE A 104 1.43 -0.12 -7.13
N GLY A 105 2.02 -0.32 -5.95
CA GLY A 105 1.44 0.13 -4.68
C GLY A 105 1.20 1.64 -4.63
N ARG A 106 2.13 2.44 -5.16
CA ARG A 106 2.05 3.92 -5.23
C ARG A 106 0.78 4.44 -5.90
N LEU A 107 0.21 3.70 -6.86
CA LEU A 107 -1.04 4.10 -7.54
C LEU A 107 -2.24 4.22 -6.59
N PHE A 108 -2.14 3.59 -5.42
CA PHE A 108 -3.22 3.54 -4.43
C PHE A 108 -2.92 4.31 -3.15
N LEU A 109 -1.70 4.85 -3.02
CA LEU A 109 -1.24 5.54 -1.83
C LEU A 109 -1.53 7.04 -1.88
N SER A 110 -1.63 7.66 -0.71
CA SER A 110 -1.59 9.11 -0.60
C SER A 110 -0.21 9.66 -0.98
N VAL A 111 -0.16 10.96 -1.27
CA VAL A 111 1.10 11.68 -1.53
C VAL A 111 2.06 11.53 -0.35
N ALA A 112 1.57 11.70 0.89
CA ALA A 112 2.38 11.57 2.09
C ALA A 112 2.95 10.15 2.27
N ALA A 113 2.17 9.10 2.01
CA ALA A 113 2.66 7.72 2.08
C ALA A 113 3.69 7.43 0.97
N THR A 114 3.50 7.99 -0.23
CA THR A 114 4.44 7.87 -1.35
C THR A 114 5.77 8.56 -1.04
N GLU A 115 5.73 9.81 -0.54
CA GLU A 115 6.92 10.56 -0.12
C GLU A 115 7.68 9.82 0.99
N SER A 116 6.98 9.21 1.95
CA SER A 116 7.61 8.43 3.02
C SER A 116 8.28 7.15 2.53
N ILE A 117 7.76 6.53 1.46
CA ILE A 117 8.43 5.39 0.78
C ILE A 117 9.68 5.87 0.04
N ASP A 118 9.60 7.01 -0.64
CA ASP A 118 10.75 7.61 -1.33
C ASP A 118 11.87 7.96 -0.35
N GLU A 119 11.52 8.58 0.78
CA GLU A 119 12.43 8.85 1.91
C GLU A 119 13.05 7.53 2.42
N LEU A 120 12.23 6.51 2.67
CA LEU A 120 12.70 5.20 3.16
C LEU A 120 13.77 4.59 2.25
N PHE A 121 13.55 4.55 0.94
CA PHE A 121 14.52 3.96 0.01
C PHE A 121 15.70 4.87 -0.29
N SER A 122 15.52 6.19 -0.24
CA SER A 122 16.62 7.15 -0.38
C SER A 122 17.61 7.03 0.79
N ASP A 123 17.10 7.07 2.02
CA ASP A 123 17.91 7.06 3.23
C ASP A 123 18.55 5.69 3.44
N GLU A 124 17.82 4.61 3.15
CA GLU A 124 18.37 3.25 3.19
C GLU A 124 19.49 3.05 2.15
N TRP A 125 19.34 3.56 0.93
CA TRP A 125 20.39 3.49 -0.08
C TRP A 125 21.66 4.21 0.36
N GLN A 126 21.52 5.37 1.00
CA GLN A 126 22.67 6.10 1.53
C GLN A 126 23.34 5.29 2.63
N LEU A 127 22.59 4.84 3.63
CA LEU A 127 23.13 4.17 4.80
C LEU A 127 23.71 2.79 4.48
N SER A 128 23.14 2.07 3.52
CA SER A 128 23.63 0.75 3.09
C SER A 128 24.98 0.83 2.36
N ASN A 129 25.18 1.87 1.53
CA ASN A 129 26.42 2.07 0.80
C ASN A 129 27.60 2.52 1.68
N PHE A 130 27.35 3.13 2.83
CA PHE A 130 28.39 3.49 3.79
C PHE A 130 28.75 2.36 4.77
N GLY A 131 28.16 1.16 4.63
CA GLY A 131 28.50 -0.02 5.44
C GLY A 131 27.90 -0.01 6.85
N SER A 132 27.01 0.95 7.16
CA SER A 132 26.39 1.13 8.48
C SER A 132 25.20 0.21 8.76
N ILE A 133 24.87 -0.76 7.89
CA ILE A 133 23.70 -1.66 8.03
C ILE A 133 23.66 -2.41 9.37
N CYS A 134 24.81 -2.52 10.03
CA CYS A 134 24.98 -3.21 11.31
C CYS A 134 25.33 -2.27 12.47
N GLU A 135 25.15 -0.96 12.33
CA GLU A 135 25.37 0.02 13.40
C GLU A 135 24.04 0.36 14.08
N LYS A 136 24.09 0.66 15.37
CA LYS A 136 22.92 1.04 16.16
C LYS A 136 22.17 2.22 15.52
N ASP A 137 22.89 3.27 15.14
CA ASP A 137 22.32 4.49 14.55
C ASP A 137 21.54 4.20 13.26
N TYR A 138 22.04 3.28 12.44
CA TYR A 138 21.33 2.82 11.25
C TYR A 138 20.02 2.12 11.61
N LEU A 139 20.07 1.18 12.55
CA LEU A 139 18.90 0.40 12.94
C LEU A 139 17.82 1.31 13.53
N GLU A 140 18.19 2.26 14.39
CA GLU A 140 17.27 3.23 14.98
C GLU A 140 16.65 4.17 13.93
N SER A 141 17.49 4.75 13.06
CA SER A 141 17.05 5.67 12.01
C SER A 141 16.13 4.98 11.00
N THR A 142 16.52 3.79 10.55
CA THR A 142 15.72 2.99 9.62
C THR A 142 14.42 2.54 10.27
N LEU A 143 14.44 2.10 11.53
CA LEU A 143 13.24 1.67 12.25
C LEU A 143 12.22 2.79 12.36
N LYS A 144 12.68 4.01 12.62
CA LYS A 144 11.83 5.22 12.69
C LYS A 144 11.13 5.48 11.35
N ILE A 145 11.86 5.46 10.24
CA ILE A 145 11.29 5.72 8.91
C ILE A 145 10.36 4.58 8.49
N VAL A 146 10.75 3.32 8.67
CA VAL A 146 9.89 2.15 8.40
C VAL A 146 8.57 2.23 9.18
N THR A 147 8.64 2.61 10.46
CA THR A 147 7.45 2.76 11.31
C THR A 147 6.54 3.89 10.82
N LYS A 148 7.11 5.07 10.50
CA LYS A 148 6.37 6.19 9.92
C LYS A 148 5.66 5.78 8.62
N THR A 149 6.37 5.11 7.72
CA THR A 149 5.83 4.64 6.44
C THR A 149 4.70 3.62 6.66
N TYR A 150 4.89 2.67 7.58
CA TYR A 150 3.87 1.69 7.97
C TYR A 150 2.58 2.37 8.43
N GLU A 151 2.68 3.36 9.33
CA GLU A 151 1.53 4.07 9.87
C GLU A 151 0.76 4.87 8.82
N LEU A 152 1.47 5.51 7.88
CA LEU A 152 0.87 6.24 6.77
C LEU A 152 0.10 5.31 5.83
N ILE A 153 0.68 4.19 5.44
CA ILE A 153 -0.01 3.20 4.59
C ILE A 153 -1.20 2.59 5.33
N LEU A 154 -1.06 2.29 6.63
CA LEU A 154 -2.16 1.77 7.44
C LEU A 154 -3.31 2.78 7.54
N LYS A 155 -2.99 4.07 7.65
CA LYS A 155 -3.98 5.15 7.63
C LYS A 155 -4.71 5.21 6.29
N ASP A 156 -4.00 5.10 5.17
CA ASP A 156 -4.61 5.07 3.84
C ASP A 156 -5.55 3.86 3.67
N ALA A 157 -5.09 2.66 4.04
CA ALA A 157 -5.90 1.45 4.02
C ALA A 157 -7.18 1.60 4.86
N ARG A 158 -7.07 2.13 6.09
CA ARG A 158 -8.22 2.38 6.98
C ARG A 158 -9.18 3.41 6.41
N ASN A 159 -8.67 4.48 5.81
CA ASN A 159 -9.50 5.53 5.20
C ASN A 159 -10.29 4.99 4.01
N ASP A 160 -9.67 4.15 3.19
CA ASP A 160 -10.33 3.52 2.04
C ASP A 160 -11.39 2.49 2.46
N LEU A 161 -11.13 1.71 3.51
CA LEU A 161 -12.11 0.81 4.12
C LEU A 161 -13.34 1.57 4.63
N LYS A 162 -13.12 2.67 5.38
CA LYS A 162 -14.21 3.52 5.89
C LYS A 162 -15.06 4.09 4.75
N LYS A 163 -14.44 4.66 3.71
CA LYS A 163 -15.15 5.20 2.53
C LYS A 163 -15.97 4.13 1.81
N SER A 164 -15.50 2.88 1.78
CA SER A 164 -16.25 1.76 1.22
C SER A 164 -17.53 1.49 2.02
N HIS A 165 -17.40 1.39 3.34
CA HIS A 165 -18.51 1.09 4.24
C HIS A 165 -19.57 2.21 4.26
N THR A 166 -19.15 3.48 4.18
CA THR A 166 -20.10 4.61 4.10
C THR A 166 -20.90 4.58 2.79
N LYS A 167 -20.29 4.18 1.67
CA LYS A 167 -20.99 4.05 0.38
C LYS A 167 -22.00 2.90 0.37
N GLU A 168 -21.69 1.79 1.03
CA GLU A 168 -22.62 0.67 1.17
C GLU A 168 -23.81 1.02 2.07
N LEU A 169 -23.57 1.71 3.19
CA LEU A 169 -24.64 2.20 4.06
C LEU A 169 -25.57 3.19 3.35
N LEU A 170 -25.01 4.14 2.59
CA LEU A 170 -25.82 5.08 1.81
C LEU A 170 -26.62 4.37 0.72
N LYS A 171 -26.06 3.35 0.03
CA LYS A 171 -26.82 2.52 -0.91
C LYS A 171 -28.01 1.83 -0.23
N GLY A 172 -27.82 1.28 0.97
CA GLY A 172 -28.90 0.69 1.77
C GLY A 172 -30.02 1.69 2.04
N LEU A 173 -29.67 2.89 2.50
CA LEU A 173 -30.62 3.97 2.82
C LEU A 173 -31.40 4.50 1.60
N PHE A 174 -30.75 4.64 0.45
CA PHE A 174 -31.43 5.07 -0.78
C PHE A 174 -32.20 3.94 -1.49
N SER A 175 -31.86 2.67 -1.23
CA SER A 175 -32.62 1.51 -1.72
C SER A 175 -33.86 1.18 -0.88
N SER A 176 -33.91 1.62 0.38
CA SER A 176 -35.09 1.42 1.25
C SER A 176 -36.13 2.53 1.17
N SER A 177 -35.87 3.58 0.38
CA SER A 177 -36.75 4.76 0.22
C SER A 177 -37.68 4.68 -1.01
N SER A 178 -37.67 3.56 -1.75
CA SER A 178 -38.47 3.39 -2.97
C SER A 178 -39.57 2.32 -2.87
N ASN A 179 -40.07 2.06 -1.67
CA ASN A 179 -41.29 1.25 -1.45
C ASN A 179 -42.39 2.12 -0.87
#